data_AF-A0A949JWR1-F1
#
_entry.id   AF-A0A949JWR1-F1
#
_cell.length_a   1.000
_cell.length_b   1.000
_cell.length_c   1.000
_cell.angle_alpha   90.00
_cell.angle_beta   90.00
_cell.angle_gamma   90.00
#
_symmetry.space_group_name_H-M   'P 1'
#
loop_
_entity.id
_entity.type
_entity.pdbx_description
1 polymer ?
#
loop_
_entity_poly.entity_id
_entity_poly.type
_entity_poly.pdbx_seq_one_letter_code
_entity_poly.pdbx_strand_id
1 'polypeptide(L)'
;MSKRSMIFLSLILSCCLLSVSATAYEIVGFRGSSWGELKYDIPREGENNLLWSGWVKQGIDWVQVGDNITLNTYAKLHYKWDKEEQDWNNMIGPCVGISLDAYSPKGVVATMGVEYMWENHFLDPNYTDEKLVIYVNWFGWWDLKK
;
A
#
# COMPACT_ATOMS: atom_id res chain seq x y z
N MET A 1 -14.92 -16.27 -4.54
CA MET A 1 -15.72 -15.03 -4.62
C MET A 1 -17.09 -15.30 -5.29
N SER A 2 -18.21 -15.02 -4.61
CA SER A 2 -19.55 -15.27 -5.21
C SER A 2 -19.89 -14.21 -6.27
N LYS A 3 -20.54 -14.59 -7.38
CA LYS A 3 -20.96 -13.66 -8.45
C LYS A 3 -21.77 -12.47 -7.94
N ARG A 4 -22.46 -12.61 -6.80
CA ARG A 4 -23.27 -11.55 -6.18
C ARG A 4 -22.41 -10.49 -5.48
N SER A 5 -21.27 -10.89 -4.89
CA SER A 5 -20.33 -9.97 -4.24
C SER A 5 -19.60 -9.08 -5.26
N MET A 6 -19.27 -9.63 -6.44
CA MET A 6 -18.67 -8.86 -7.53
C MET A 6 -19.62 -7.80 -8.11
N ILE A 7 -20.90 -8.15 -8.26
CA ILE A 7 -21.91 -7.21 -8.77
C ILE A 7 -22.12 -6.06 -7.77
N PHE A 8 -22.20 -6.34 -6.48
CA PHE A 8 -22.36 -5.30 -5.44
C PHE A 8 -21.17 -4.35 -5.37
N LEU A 9 -19.93 -4.88 -5.41
CA LEU A 9 -18.73 -4.03 -5.42
C LEU A 9 -18.68 -3.15 -6.68
N SER A 10 -19.04 -3.70 -7.84
CA SER A 10 -19.06 -2.95 -9.11
C SER A 10 -20.11 -1.83 -9.15
N LEU A 11 -21.25 -2.03 -8.46
CA LEU A 11 -22.31 -1.04 -8.34
C LEU A 11 -21.92 0.11 -7.40
N ILE A 12 -21.27 -0.20 -6.28
CA ILE A 12 -20.78 0.82 -5.34
C ILE A 12 -19.67 1.65 -6.00
N LEU A 13 -18.74 1.00 -6.71
CA LEU A 13 -17.67 1.67 -7.46
C LEU A 13 -18.25 2.58 -8.55
N SER A 14 -19.27 2.13 -9.30
CA SER A 14 -19.96 2.96 -10.30
C SER A 14 -20.73 4.12 -9.70
N CYS A 15 -21.44 3.92 -8.58
CA CYS A 15 -22.18 5.01 -7.93
C CYS A 15 -21.24 6.09 -7.37
N CYS A 16 -20.08 5.71 -6.82
CA CYS A 16 -19.07 6.68 -6.38
C CYS A 16 -18.43 7.42 -7.57
N LEU A 17 -18.23 6.76 -8.71
CA LEU A 17 -17.71 7.37 -9.94
C LEU A 17 -18.70 8.34 -10.60
N LEU A 18 -20.01 8.10 -10.47
CA LEU A 18 -21.07 8.95 -11.06
C LEU A 18 -21.37 10.22 -10.24
N SER A 19 -20.95 10.30 -8.98
CA SER A 19 -21.11 11.48 -8.13
C SER A 19 -19.99 12.52 -8.28
N VAL A 20 -18.95 12.23 -9.07
CA VAL A 20 -17.89 13.20 -9.35
C VAL A 20 -18.34 14.06 -10.53
N SER A 21 -18.71 15.31 -10.24
CA SER A 21 -18.96 16.33 -11.25
C SER A 21 -17.88 16.29 -12.35
N ALA A 22 -18.29 16.33 -13.62
CA ALA A 22 -17.44 16.24 -14.81
C ALA A 22 -16.54 17.48 -15.03
N THR A 23 -15.97 18.04 -13.96
CA THR A 23 -14.79 18.87 -14.03
C THR A 23 -13.60 17.94 -14.17
N ALA A 24 -12.99 17.90 -15.36
CA ALA A 24 -11.72 17.24 -15.57
C ALA A 24 -10.66 17.95 -14.73
N TYR A 25 -10.37 17.41 -13.55
CA TYR A 25 -9.22 17.84 -12.76
C TYR A 25 -7.96 17.41 -13.52
N GLU A 26 -7.06 18.36 -13.75
CA GLU A 26 -5.75 18.08 -14.34
C GLU A 26 -4.98 17.14 -13.42
N ILE A 27 -4.36 16.11 -13.99
CA ILE A 27 -3.50 15.20 -13.24
C ILE A 27 -2.30 16.02 -12.73
N VAL A 28 -2.17 16.09 -11.40
CA VAL A 28 -1.07 16.82 -10.75
C VAL A 28 0.26 16.10 -10.96
N GLY A 29 0.26 14.77 -10.98
CA GLY A 29 1.47 13.99 -11.22
C GLY A 29 1.30 12.48 -11.11
N PHE A 30 2.37 11.76 -11.43
CA PHE A 30 2.46 10.30 -11.31
C PHE A 30 3.49 9.93 -10.26
N ARG A 31 3.05 9.75 -9.01
CA ARG A 31 3.94 9.51 -7.88
C ARG A 31 4.19 8.02 -7.69
N GLY A 32 5.46 7.62 -7.73
CA GLY A 32 5.93 6.29 -7.36
C GLY A 32 6.66 6.32 -6.02
N SER A 33 6.57 5.23 -5.25
CA SER A 33 7.40 5.02 -4.07
C SER A 33 7.62 3.54 -3.80
N SER A 34 8.66 3.20 -3.05
CA SER A 34 8.92 1.83 -2.61
C SER A 34 9.52 1.85 -1.22
N TRP A 35 9.30 0.79 -0.47
CA TRP A 35 9.97 0.52 0.80
C TRP A 35 10.38 -0.94 0.83
N GLY A 36 11.48 -1.23 1.52
CA GLY A 36 11.92 -2.60 1.71
C GLY A 36 12.82 -2.74 2.92
N GLU A 37 12.85 -3.95 3.45
CA GLU A 37 13.65 -4.36 4.59
C GLU A 37 14.27 -5.73 4.29
N LEU A 38 15.56 -5.85 4.59
CA LEU A 38 16.29 -7.10 4.60
C LEU A 38 16.72 -7.38 6.04
N LYS A 39 16.28 -8.52 6.58
CA LYS A 39 16.50 -8.91 7.97
C LYS A 39 17.21 -10.25 8.02
N TYR A 40 18.27 -10.34 8.81
CA TYR A 40 18.96 -11.60 9.09
C TYR A 40 18.84 -11.92 10.58
N ASP A 41 18.06 -12.94 10.90
CA ASP A 41 17.83 -13.37 12.27
C ASP A 41 18.85 -14.44 12.67
N ILE A 42 19.62 -14.13 13.71
CA ILE A 42 20.58 -15.04 14.35
C ILE A 42 19.94 -15.51 15.65
N PRO A 43 19.29 -16.68 15.68
CA PRO A 43 18.62 -17.15 16.87
C PRO A 43 19.62 -17.63 17.93
N ARG A 44 19.18 -17.64 19.21
CA ARG A 44 19.91 -18.30 20.30
C ARG A 44 19.86 -19.84 20.19
N GLU A 45 18.76 -20.37 19.64
CA GLU A 45 18.52 -21.78 19.34
C GLU A 45 17.67 -21.87 18.05
N GLY A 46 18.05 -22.72 17.09
CA GLY A 46 17.36 -22.85 15.79
C GLY A 46 18.26 -22.56 14.58
N GLU A 47 17.65 -22.47 13.39
CA GLU A 47 18.35 -22.14 12.14
C GLU A 47 18.37 -20.63 11.87
N ASN A 48 19.38 -20.16 11.14
CA ASN A 48 19.43 -18.75 10.75
C ASN A 48 18.39 -18.46 9.68
N ASN A 49 17.67 -17.35 9.83
CA ASN A 49 16.66 -16.94 8.87
C ASN A 49 17.03 -15.65 8.13
N LEU A 50 16.74 -15.60 6.83
CA LEU A 50 16.83 -14.40 6.01
C LEU A 50 15.42 -14.03 5.56
N LEU A 51 14.96 -12.86 6.00
CA LEU A 51 13.68 -12.27 5.61
C LEU A 51 13.91 -11.10 4.66
N TRP A 52 13.17 -11.08 3.56
CA TRP A 52 13.10 -9.93 2.67
C TRP A 52 11.64 -9.51 2.51
N SER A 53 11.34 -8.26 2.81
CA SER A 53 9.98 -7.75 2.67
C SER A 53 9.96 -6.35 2.13
N GLY A 54 8.85 -5.97 1.52
CA GLY A 54 8.70 -4.62 1.02
C GLY A 54 7.45 -4.43 0.21
N TRP A 55 7.37 -3.26 -0.42
CA TRP A 55 6.33 -2.94 -1.37
C TRP A 55 6.81 -1.92 -2.40
N VAL A 56 6.15 -1.94 -3.56
CA VAL A 56 6.31 -0.93 -4.61
C VAL A 56 4.93 -0.35 -4.93
N LYS A 57 4.82 0.98 -4.92
CA LYS A 57 3.59 1.75 -5.15
C LYS A 57 3.75 2.64 -6.37
N GLN A 58 2.75 2.65 -7.24
CA GLN A 58 2.63 3.62 -8.33
C GLN A 58 1.22 4.21 -8.30
N GLY A 59 1.14 5.54 -8.28
CA GLY A 59 -0.14 6.25 -8.20
C GLY A 59 -0.25 7.46 -9.11
N ILE A 60 -1.44 8.04 -9.06
CA ILE A 60 -1.88 9.24 -9.77
C ILE A 60 -2.32 10.24 -8.72
N ASP A 61 -1.70 11.41 -8.74
CA ASP A 61 -2.05 12.56 -7.91
C ASP A 61 -3.14 13.36 -8.62
N TRP A 62 -4.31 13.48 -8.00
CA TRP A 62 -5.50 14.10 -8.61
C TRP A 62 -5.67 15.56 -8.24
N VAL A 63 -5.60 15.85 -6.95
CA VAL A 63 -5.92 17.18 -6.41
C VAL A 63 -4.97 17.49 -5.27
N GLN A 64 -4.48 18.73 -5.26
CA GLN A 64 -3.75 19.29 -4.13
C GLN A 64 -4.72 20.09 -3.25
N VAL A 65 -4.83 19.72 -1.99
CA VAL A 65 -5.68 20.38 -0.99
C VAL A 65 -4.78 21.26 -0.11
N GLY A 66 -4.92 22.57 -0.27
CA GLY A 66 -3.95 23.53 0.28
C GLY A 66 -2.57 23.35 -0.36
N ASP A 67 -1.52 23.70 0.37
CA ASP A 67 -0.16 23.70 -0.21
C ASP A 67 0.52 22.32 -0.13
N ASN A 68 0.07 21.45 0.78
CA ASN A 68 0.91 20.36 1.29
C ASN A 68 0.23 18.98 1.27
N ILE A 69 -1.05 18.88 0.91
CA ILE A 69 -1.81 17.62 0.95
C ILE A 69 -2.19 17.23 -0.48
N THR A 70 -1.96 15.98 -0.86
CA THR A 70 -2.34 15.46 -2.18
C THR A 70 -3.27 14.26 -2.04
N LEU A 71 -4.34 14.23 -2.82
CA LEU A 71 -5.16 13.05 -3.01
C LEU A 71 -4.55 12.15 -4.10
N ASN A 72 -4.22 10.91 -3.74
CA ASN A 72 -3.58 9.95 -4.61
C ASN A 72 -4.42 8.67 -4.70
N THR A 73 -4.61 8.14 -5.91
CA THR A 73 -5.05 6.75 -6.10
C THR A 73 -3.87 5.93 -6.58
N TYR A 74 -3.72 4.71 -6.13
CA TYR A 74 -2.54 3.91 -6.46
C TYR A 74 -2.84 2.42 -6.62
N ALA A 75 -1.95 1.77 -7.36
CA ALA A 75 -1.71 0.34 -7.29
C ALA A 75 -0.41 0.10 -6.49
N LYS A 76 -0.40 -0.94 -5.69
CA LYS A 76 0.76 -1.30 -4.86
C LYS A 76 0.95 -2.82 -4.86
N LEU A 77 2.19 -3.26 -4.86
CA LEU A 77 2.56 -4.66 -4.79
C LEU A 77 3.37 -4.89 -3.53
N HIS A 78 2.81 -5.64 -2.58
CA HIS A 78 3.52 -6.12 -1.40
C HIS A 78 4.20 -7.44 -1.71
N TYR A 79 5.37 -7.65 -1.13
CA TYR A 79 6.08 -8.92 -1.20
C TYR A 79 6.71 -9.23 0.16
N LYS A 80 6.71 -10.52 0.50
CA LYS A 80 7.49 -11.08 1.59
C LYS A 80 8.08 -12.40 1.15
N TRP A 81 9.33 -12.61 1.50
CA TRP A 81 10.06 -13.83 1.24
C TRP A 81 10.87 -14.21 2.49
N ASP A 82 10.81 -15.48 2.85
CA ASP A 82 11.41 -16.04 4.05
C ASP A 82 12.01 -17.41 3.72
N LYS A 83 13.29 -17.57 4.07
CA LYS A 83 14.07 -18.77 3.79
C LYS A 83 13.60 -19.99 4.58
N GLU A 84 13.02 -19.81 5.77
CA GLU A 84 12.48 -20.91 6.58
C GLU A 84 11.15 -21.47 6.05
N GLU A 85 10.69 -21.00 4.88
CA GLU A 85 9.49 -21.49 4.20
C GLU A 85 8.24 -21.46 5.09
N GLN A 86 8.13 -20.44 5.95
CA GLN A 86 6.90 -20.21 6.69
C GLN A 86 5.84 -19.61 5.75
N ASP A 87 4.67 -20.24 5.67
CA ASP A 87 3.57 -19.82 4.78
C ASP A 87 3.19 -18.35 4.98
N TRP A 88 3.18 -17.85 6.21
CA TRP A 88 2.79 -16.48 6.52
C TRP A 88 3.82 -15.41 6.09
N ASN A 89 5.04 -15.82 5.77
CA ASN A 89 6.12 -14.92 5.35
C ASN A 89 6.52 -15.07 3.88
N ASN A 90 5.84 -15.93 3.13
CA ASN A 90 6.08 -16.14 1.71
C ASN A 90 4.82 -15.78 0.91
N MET A 91 4.70 -14.50 0.56
CA MET A 91 3.50 -13.98 -0.09
C MET A 91 3.76 -12.85 -1.08
N ILE A 92 2.82 -12.71 -2.02
CA ILE A 92 2.68 -11.55 -2.89
C ILE A 92 1.27 -10.96 -2.76
N GLY A 93 1.21 -9.64 -2.59
CA GLY A 93 -0.02 -8.92 -2.29
C GLY A 93 -0.24 -7.75 -3.23
N PRO A 94 -0.83 -7.92 -4.44
CA PRO A 94 -1.34 -6.80 -5.20
C PRO A 94 -2.43 -6.06 -4.41
N CYS A 95 -2.42 -4.75 -4.52
CA CYS A 95 -3.29 -3.84 -3.79
C CYS A 95 -3.71 -2.68 -4.68
N VAL A 96 -4.89 -2.15 -4.43
CA VAL A 96 -5.33 -0.85 -4.95
C VAL A 96 -5.88 -0.02 -3.81
N GLY A 97 -5.64 1.29 -3.84
CA GLY A 97 -6.04 2.14 -2.73
C GLY A 97 -6.09 3.63 -3.06
N ILE A 98 -6.53 4.37 -2.06
CA ILE A 98 -6.64 5.83 -2.08
C ILE A 98 -5.92 6.36 -0.84
N SER A 99 -5.08 7.36 -1.01
CA SER A 99 -4.36 8.03 0.08
C SER A 99 -4.47 9.54 0.03
N LEU A 100 -4.36 10.13 1.21
CA LEU A 100 -4.03 11.53 1.43
C LEU A 100 -2.58 11.60 1.89
N ASP A 101 -1.74 12.23 1.08
CA ASP A 101 -0.31 12.36 1.32
C ASP A 101 -0.01 13.81 1.74
N ALA A 102 0.34 14.00 3.01
CA ALA A 102 0.77 15.28 3.58
C ALA A 102 2.30 15.37 3.59
N TYR A 103 2.84 16.40 2.94
CA TYR A 103 4.27 16.68 2.88
C TYR A 103 4.60 17.99 3.60
N SER A 104 5.45 17.95 4.62
CA SER A 104 5.99 19.14 5.25
C SER A 104 7.49 19.26 4.98
N PRO A 105 7.95 20.36 4.35
CA PRO A 105 9.38 20.65 4.20
C PRO A 105 10.14 20.72 5.53
N LYS A 106 9.42 20.92 6.64
CA LYS A 106 9.97 21.02 8.01
C LYS A 106 10.29 19.66 8.64
N GLY A 107 10.24 18.57 7.88
CA GLY A 107 10.78 17.30 8.33
C GLY A 107 9.79 16.20 8.64
N VAL A 108 8.52 16.33 8.22
CA VAL A 108 7.50 15.30 8.48
C VAL A 108 6.71 15.04 7.21
N VAL A 109 6.58 13.77 6.86
CA VAL A 109 5.70 13.28 5.80
C VAL A 109 4.75 12.30 6.44
N ALA A 110 3.45 12.47 6.19
CA ALA A 110 2.41 11.59 6.69
C ALA A 110 1.50 11.18 5.54
N THR A 111 1.16 9.90 5.49
CA THR A 111 0.20 9.35 4.53
C THR A 111 -0.87 8.65 5.32
N MET A 112 -2.13 8.97 5.06
CA MET A 112 -3.26 8.17 5.52
C MET A 112 -3.99 7.60 4.32
N GLY A 113 -4.50 6.38 4.41
CA GLY A 113 -5.17 5.77 3.28
C GLY A 113 -5.99 4.55 3.62
N VAL A 114 -6.75 4.14 2.62
CA VAL A 114 -7.51 2.89 2.62
C VAL A 114 -7.14 2.12 1.37
N GLU A 115 -6.89 0.83 1.52
CA GLU A 115 -6.57 -0.05 0.41
C GLU A 115 -7.22 -1.41 0.55
N TYR A 116 -7.42 -2.02 -0.59
CA TYR A 116 -7.87 -3.39 -0.69
C TYR A 116 -6.74 -4.24 -1.25
N MET A 117 -6.41 -5.32 -0.56
CA MET A 117 -5.27 -6.18 -0.82
C MET A 117 -5.75 -7.61 -1.04
N TRP A 118 -5.18 -8.25 -2.06
CA TRP A 118 -5.33 -9.69 -2.33
C TRP A 118 -4.01 -10.37 -2.00
N GLU A 119 -3.97 -11.18 -0.94
CA GLU A 119 -2.77 -11.91 -0.55
C GLU A 119 -2.80 -13.31 -1.15
N ASN A 120 -1.74 -13.65 -1.88
CA ASN A 120 -1.50 -14.98 -2.39
C ASN A 120 -0.21 -15.51 -1.77
N HIS A 121 -0.31 -16.69 -1.16
CA HIS A 121 0.82 -17.34 -0.51
C HIS A 121 1.53 -18.26 -1.52
N PHE A 122 2.85 -18.25 -1.52
CA PHE A 122 3.64 -19.03 -2.50
C PHE A 122 3.61 -20.53 -2.21
N LEU A 123 3.43 -20.90 -0.94
CA LEU A 123 3.59 -22.26 -0.45
C LEU A 123 2.25 -23.01 -0.35
N ASP A 124 1.14 -22.31 -0.06
CA ASP A 124 -0.22 -22.84 -0.21
C ASP A 124 -0.99 -22.04 -1.29
N PRO A 125 -1.05 -22.54 -2.54
CA PRO A 125 -1.75 -21.86 -3.63
C PRO A 125 -3.28 -21.89 -3.46
N ASN A 126 -3.83 -22.66 -2.53
CA ASN A 126 -5.27 -22.66 -2.24
C ASN A 126 -5.63 -21.65 -1.15
N TYR A 127 -4.64 -21.08 -0.46
CA TYR A 127 -4.82 -20.06 0.55
C TYR A 127 -4.69 -18.66 -0.09
N THR A 128 -5.84 -18.05 -0.34
CA THR A 128 -5.94 -16.66 -0.79
C THR A 128 -6.73 -15.86 0.25
N ASP A 129 -6.19 -14.73 0.69
CA ASP A 129 -6.87 -13.82 1.62
C ASP A 129 -7.16 -12.47 0.96
N GLU A 130 -8.24 -11.83 1.40
CA GLU A 130 -8.71 -10.54 0.90
C GLU A 130 -8.97 -9.62 2.08
N LYS A 131 -8.32 -8.45 2.09
CA LYS A 131 -8.45 -7.53 3.22
C LYS A 131 -8.59 -6.07 2.81
N LEU A 132 -9.44 -5.38 3.57
CA LEU A 132 -9.54 -3.92 3.57
C LEU A 132 -8.64 -3.38 4.69
N VAL A 133 -7.64 -2.59 4.32
CA VAL A 133 -6.66 -2.04 5.25
C VAL A 133 -6.87 -0.54 5.33
N ILE A 134 -7.03 -0.04 6.55
CA ILE A 134 -6.96 1.39 6.86
C ILE A 134 -5.60 1.61 7.52
N TYR A 135 -4.80 2.53 6.99
CA TYR A 135 -3.43 2.72 7.47
C TYR A 135 -3.07 4.19 7.61
N VAL A 136 -2.06 4.42 8.46
CA VAL A 136 -1.36 5.68 8.60
C VAL A 136 0.13 5.37 8.61
N ASN A 137 0.88 6.01 7.72
CA ASN A 137 2.34 5.97 7.66
C ASN A 137 2.86 7.37 7.97
N TRP A 138 3.96 7.46 8.70
CA TRP A 138 4.68 8.71 8.86
C TRP A 138 6.18 8.47 8.82
N PHE A 139 6.89 9.44 8.27
CA PHE A 139 8.34 9.50 8.27
C PHE A 139 8.75 10.89 8.72
N GLY A 140 9.74 10.95 9.59
CA GLY A 140 10.29 12.21 10.08
C GLY A 140 11.80 12.21 10.03
N TRP A 141 12.38 13.39 9.86
CA TRP A 141 13.81 13.60 9.99
C TRP A 141 14.09 14.86 10.81
N TRP A 142 15.23 14.86 11.49
CA TRP A 142 15.70 15.99 12.28
C TRP A 142 17.16 16.28 11.94
N ASP A 143 17.53 17.56 11.98
CA ASP A 143 18.91 18.01 11.81
C ASP A 143 19.56 18.13 13.19
N LEU A 144 20.55 17.28 13.48
CA LEU A 144 21.27 17.28 14.76
C LEU A 144 22.24 18.47 14.92
N LYS A 145 22.44 19.28 13.87
CA LYS A 145 23.36 20.43 13.89
C LYS A 145 22.65 21.76 14.14
N LYS A 146 21.34 21.76 14.35
CA LYS A 146 20.54 22.94 14.71
C LYS A 146 19.89 22.76 16.07
#